data_AF-A0A0M4Q3Z1-F1
#
_entry.id   AF-A0A0M4Q3Z1-F1
#
_cell.length_a   1.000
_cell.length_b   1.000
_cell.length_c   1.000
_cell.angle_alpha   90.00
_cell.angle_beta   90.00
_cell.angle_gamma   90.00
#
_symmetry.space_group_name_H-M   'P 1'
#
loop_
_entity.id
_entity.type
_entity.pdbx_description
1 polymer ?
#
loop_
_entity_poly.entity_id
_entity_poly.type
_entity_poly.pdbx_seq_one_letter_code
_entity_poly.pdbx_strand_id
1 'polypeptide(L)'
;MARLGRPGMSDADRADLWVRWGRGESISDIARAIGRPPGSVFTVLKSTGGYVPPSRRRRPGTLTAAEREEISRGLAQYRSIRAIAAGLGRPASTVSREVARNKGRRAYRAVDAEDRAWRRAQRPKTCLLARRPLLCGFVAARLGEDWSPEQIAGHLAKHYAPGSGMRVSHETIYKSLFVQTRGVLAKDLQKHLRSGRPIRRNVHNTTGGQWRSQIPGAVSIHDRPAEVTDRAVPGHWEGDLLLGRGTTQIATVVERATRFTVLVALGGRDMHTVAHQLSRQMARLPEHVRKSLTWDRGMELARHTIVTARTGLDVYFADPASPWQRGTNENTNRLLRQYFPKGTRLDHITQAQLDRVAERLNTRPRKTLDFDTPADRFGALLR
;
A
#
# COMPACT_ATOMS: atom_id res chain seq x y z
N MET A 1 28.04 -36.35 -2.86
CA MET A 1 27.74 -35.10 -3.59
C MET A 1 27.04 -34.12 -2.65
N ALA A 2 27.81 -33.20 -2.05
CA ALA A 2 27.33 -32.25 -1.08
C ALA A 2 26.35 -31.24 -1.72
N ARG A 3 25.15 -31.08 -1.13
CA ARG A 3 24.28 -29.93 -1.44
C ARG A 3 24.88 -28.69 -0.76
N LEU A 4 25.87 -28.07 -1.40
CA LEU A 4 26.31 -26.70 -1.10
C LEU A 4 25.27 -25.69 -1.64
N GLY A 5 24.04 -25.79 -1.15
CA GLY A 5 23.11 -24.67 -1.14
C GLY A 5 23.34 -23.90 0.14
N ARG A 6 23.48 -22.56 0.06
CA ARG A 6 23.67 -21.68 1.24
C ARG A 6 22.81 -22.17 2.41
N PRO A 7 23.36 -22.38 3.62
CA PRO A 7 22.56 -22.77 4.77
C PRO A 7 21.41 -21.78 4.91
N GLY A 8 20.19 -22.29 4.89
CA GLY A 8 19.02 -21.46 5.16
C GLY A 8 19.17 -20.75 6.50
N MET A 9 18.58 -19.56 6.61
CA MET A 9 18.52 -18.81 7.88
C MET A 9 17.96 -19.70 8.99
N SER A 10 18.65 -19.75 10.14
CA SER A 10 18.26 -20.58 11.29
C SER A 10 16.89 -20.16 11.84
N ASP A 11 16.22 -21.02 12.60
CA ASP A 11 14.94 -20.64 13.22
C ASP A 11 15.09 -19.52 14.25
N ALA A 12 16.24 -19.45 14.94
CA ALA A 12 16.59 -18.35 15.84
C ALA A 12 16.80 -17.03 15.08
N ASP A 13 17.58 -17.06 13.99
CA ASP A 13 17.82 -15.90 13.11
C ASP A 13 16.47 -15.39 12.53
N ARG A 14 15.58 -16.31 12.13
CA ARG A 14 14.23 -15.97 11.64
C ARG A 14 13.38 -15.32 12.72
N ALA A 15 13.42 -15.84 13.95
CA ALA A 15 12.68 -15.28 15.07
C ALA A 15 13.17 -13.85 15.38
N ASP A 16 14.48 -13.63 15.47
CA ASP A 16 15.07 -12.30 15.71
C ASP A 16 14.74 -11.32 14.57
N LEU A 17 14.86 -11.76 13.31
CA LEU A 17 14.45 -10.99 12.13
C LEU A 17 13.02 -10.48 12.27
N TRP A 18 12.07 -11.34 12.67
CA TRP A 18 10.67 -10.94 12.79
C TRP A 18 10.39 -9.99 13.95
N VAL A 19 11.12 -10.12 15.07
CA VAL A 19 11.06 -9.19 16.19
C VAL A 19 11.53 -7.80 15.76
N ARG A 20 12.72 -7.71 15.13
CA ARG A 20 13.30 -6.46 14.64
C ARG A 20 12.48 -5.80 13.55
N TRP A 21 11.97 -6.60 12.60
CA TRP A 21 11.04 -6.12 11.58
C TRP A 21 9.75 -5.57 12.21
N GLY A 22 9.25 -6.26 13.23
CA GLY A 22 8.11 -5.81 14.05
C GLY A 22 8.37 -4.49 14.76
N ARG A 23 9.61 -4.18 15.14
CA ARG A 23 10.03 -2.89 15.72
C ARG A 23 10.24 -1.78 14.69
N GLY A 24 10.26 -2.13 13.39
CA GLY A 24 10.45 -1.17 12.30
C GLY A 24 11.89 -1.00 11.84
N GLU A 25 12.82 -1.86 12.26
CA GLU A 25 14.21 -1.79 11.78
C GLU A 25 14.30 -1.98 10.25
N SER A 26 15.32 -1.38 9.63
CA SER A 26 15.54 -1.50 8.19
C SER A 26 16.04 -2.90 7.81
N ILE A 27 15.85 -3.31 6.56
CA ILE A 27 16.36 -4.60 6.07
C ILE A 27 17.88 -4.68 6.26
N SER A 28 18.59 -3.57 6.06
CA SER A 28 20.05 -3.50 6.21
C SER A 28 20.49 -3.64 7.66
N ASP A 29 19.76 -3.05 8.61
CA ASP A 29 20.11 -3.13 10.04
C ASP A 29 19.83 -4.52 10.59
N ILE A 30 18.69 -5.10 10.21
CA ILE A 30 18.35 -6.49 10.54
C ILE A 30 19.42 -7.43 10.00
N ALA A 31 19.80 -7.26 8.73
CA ALA A 31 20.83 -8.06 8.06
C ALA A 31 22.18 -8.01 8.80
N ARG A 32 22.59 -6.80 9.22
CA ARG A 32 23.81 -6.59 10.01
C ARG A 32 23.73 -7.29 11.36
N ALA A 33 22.61 -7.17 12.06
CA ALA A 33 22.43 -7.74 13.40
C ALA A 33 22.44 -9.27 13.40
N ILE A 34 21.84 -9.92 12.40
CA ILE A 34 21.80 -11.39 12.31
C ILE A 34 23.00 -11.97 11.53
N GLY A 35 23.93 -11.14 11.04
CA GLY A 35 25.07 -11.58 10.25
C GLY A 35 24.70 -12.24 8.91
N ARG A 36 23.62 -11.78 8.25
CA ARG A 36 23.15 -12.34 6.97
C ARG A 36 23.07 -11.28 5.87
N PRO A 37 23.17 -11.65 4.59
CA PRO A 37 22.98 -10.71 3.49
C PRO A 37 21.57 -10.10 3.48
N PRO A 38 21.40 -8.80 3.16
CA PRO A 38 20.08 -8.15 3.06
C PRO A 38 19.10 -8.86 2.12
N GLY A 39 19.59 -9.46 1.03
CA GLY A 39 18.76 -10.25 0.12
C GLY A 39 18.11 -11.48 0.77
N SER A 40 18.77 -12.10 1.76
CA SER A 40 18.24 -13.23 2.51
C SER A 40 17.10 -12.79 3.44
N VAL A 41 17.31 -11.68 4.16
CA VAL A 41 16.26 -11.03 4.98
C VAL A 41 15.06 -10.68 4.11
N PHE A 42 15.29 -10.01 2.97
CA PHE A 42 14.23 -9.65 2.04
C PHE A 42 13.46 -10.87 1.52
N THR A 43 14.15 -11.97 1.20
CA THR A 43 13.51 -13.21 0.73
C THR A 43 12.56 -13.79 1.78
N VAL A 44 13.00 -13.84 3.05
CA VAL A 44 12.16 -14.30 4.17
C VAL A 44 10.95 -13.38 4.34
N LEU A 45 11.15 -12.06 4.39
CA LEU A 45 10.06 -11.09 4.53
C LEU A 45 9.07 -11.17 3.37
N LYS A 46 9.56 -11.30 2.14
CA LYS A 46 8.74 -11.39 0.92
C LYS A 46 7.88 -12.64 0.89
N SER A 47 8.34 -13.76 1.45
CA SER A 47 7.58 -15.01 1.48
C SER A 47 6.22 -14.88 2.20
N THR A 48 6.12 -13.99 3.18
CA THR A 48 4.88 -13.71 3.93
C THR A 48 4.35 -12.30 3.65
N GLY A 49 4.85 -11.60 2.63
CA GLY A 49 4.41 -10.25 2.30
C GLY A 49 4.75 -9.18 3.35
N GLY A 50 5.72 -9.45 4.24
CA GLY A 50 6.08 -8.59 5.37
C GLY A 50 5.19 -8.77 6.61
N TYR A 51 4.30 -9.76 6.61
CA TYR A 51 3.50 -10.12 7.77
C TYR A 51 4.24 -11.08 8.68
N VAL A 52 4.29 -10.75 9.96
CA VAL A 52 4.83 -11.63 11.00
C VAL A 52 3.99 -12.91 11.03
N PRO A 53 4.57 -14.09 10.74
CA PRO A 53 3.83 -15.33 10.80
C PRO A 53 3.47 -15.66 12.25
N PRO A 54 2.32 -16.30 12.50
CA PRO A 54 1.94 -16.71 13.85
C PRO A 54 2.96 -17.71 14.41
N SER A 55 3.29 -17.58 15.70
CA SER A 55 4.14 -18.54 16.39
C SER A 55 3.51 -19.93 16.30
N ARG A 56 4.25 -20.90 15.78
CA ARG A 56 3.74 -22.26 15.62
C ARG A 56 3.86 -22.98 16.97
N ARG A 57 2.72 -23.40 17.52
CA ARG A 57 2.67 -24.17 18.78
C ARG A 57 2.19 -25.58 18.51
N ARG A 58 2.81 -26.55 19.17
CA ARG A 58 2.34 -27.94 19.16
C ARG A 58 1.21 -28.10 20.14
N ARG A 59 0.30 -29.02 19.84
CA ARG A 59 -0.69 -29.46 20.83
C ARG A 59 0.02 -30.27 21.91
N PRO A 60 -0.30 -30.08 23.20
CA PRO A 60 0.17 -30.97 24.27
C PRO A 60 -0.10 -32.43 23.91
N GLY A 61 0.86 -33.32 24.22
CA GLY A 61 0.77 -34.75 23.87
C GLY A 61 1.18 -35.13 22.45
N THR A 62 1.58 -34.17 21.60
CA THR A 62 2.23 -34.48 20.30
C THR A 62 3.66 -34.96 20.53
N LEU A 63 4.11 -35.99 19.81
CA LEU A 63 5.51 -36.43 19.85
C LEU A 63 6.46 -35.25 19.59
N THR A 64 7.53 -35.15 20.37
CA THR A 64 8.62 -34.18 20.23
C THR A 64 9.63 -34.65 19.19
N ALA A 65 10.57 -33.77 18.80
CA ALA A 65 11.68 -34.15 17.94
C ALA A 65 12.55 -35.24 18.58
N ALA A 66 12.84 -35.13 19.88
CA ALA A 66 13.60 -36.12 20.63
C ALA A 66 12.88 -37.48 20.69
N GLU A 67 11.57 -37.50 20.93
CA GLU A 67 10.80 -38.76 20.91
C GLU A 67 10.77 -39.39 19.50
N ARG A 68 10.73 -38.58 18.44
CA ARG A 68 10.85 -39.09 17.06
C ARG A 68 12.22 -39.68 16.78
N GLU A 69 13.28 -39.10 17.34
CA GLU A 69 14.65 -39.62 17.24
C GLU A 69 14.77 -40.98 17.93
N GLU A 70 14.22 -41.10 19.15
CA GLU A 70 14.18 -42.37 19.87
C GLU A 70 13.35 -43.44 19.16
N ILE A 71 12.24 -43.07 18.50
CA ILE A 71 11.53 -43.97 17.58
C ILE A 71 12.47 -44.42 16.46
N SER A 72 13.18 -43.49 15.81
CA SER A 72 14.10 -43.81 14.70
C SER A 72 15.19 -44.79 15.13
N ARG A 73 15.84 -44.54 16.27
CA ARG A 73 16.88 -45.42 16.84
C ARG A 73 16.32 -46.78 17.23
N GLY A 74 15.16 -46.81 17.89
CA GLY A 74 14.50 -48.06 18.29
C GLY A 74 14.11 -48.94 17.11
N LEU A 75 13.63 -48.35 16.00
CA LEU A 75 13.33 -49.09 14.78
C LEU A 75 14.59 -49.65 14.12
N ALA A 76 15.69 -48.89 14.10
CA ALA A 76 16.98 -49.32 13.56
C ALA A 76 17.58 -50.49 14.36
N GLN A 77 17.34 -50.54 15.67
CA GLN A 77 17.71 -51.65 16.55
C GLN A 77 16.71 -52.83 16.53
N TYR A 78 15.80 -52.86 15.55
CA TYR A 78 14.78 -53.90 15.43
C TYR A 78 13.84 -54.07 16.64
N ARG A 79 13.73 -53.08 17.54
CA ARG A 79 12.80 -53.14 18.69
C ARG A 79 11.33 -53.12 18.27
N SER A 80 10.46 -53.80 19.02
CA SER A 80 9.01 -53.79 18.75
C SER A 80 8.40 -52.40 19.02
N ILE A 81 7.28 -52.08 18.36
CA ILE A 81 6.58 -50.81 18.58
C ILE A 81 6.18 -50.65 20.05
N ARG A 82 5.77 -51.74 20.72
CA ARG A 82 5.39 -51.74 22.14
C ARG A 82 6.57 -51.41 23.04
N ALA A 83 7.75 -51.98 22.78
CA ALA A 83 8.96 -51.70 23.53
C ALA A 83 9.40 -50.24 23.40
N ILE A 84 9.37 -49.71 22.17
CA ILE A 84 9.67 -48.29 21.91
C ILE A 84 8.68 -47.38 22.64
N ALA A 85 7.39 -47.70 22.57
CA ALA A 85 6.34 -46.90 23.22
C ALA A 85 6.46 -46.90 24.75
N ALA A 86 6.77 -48.05 25.36
CA ALA A 86 7.01 -48.17 26.79
C ALA A 86 8.20 -47.30 27.24
N GLY A 87 9.32 -47.34 26.52
CA GLY A 87 10.50 -46.51 26.83
C GLY A 87 10.25 -45.00 26.70
N LEU A 88 9.26 -44.60 25.89
CA LEU A 88 8.87 -43.20 25.73
C LEU A 88 7.76 -42.74 26.68
N GLY A 89 7.15 -43.65 27.46
CA GLY A 89 5.93 -43.35 28.21
C GLY A 89 4.75 -42.96 27.31
N ARG A 90 4.65 -43.54 26.10
CA ARG A 90 3.61 -43.24 25.12
C ARG A 90 2.75 -44.47 24.81
N PRO A 91 1.48 -44.29 24.41
CA PRO A 91 0.68 -45.40 23.91
C PRO A 91 1.28 -46.02 22.64
N ALA A 92 1.30 -47.36 22.55
CA ALA A 92 1.82 -48.07 21.38
C ALA A 92 1.11 -47.68 20.07
N SER A 93 -0.18 -47.33 20.15
CA SER A 93 -0.94 -46.85 18.99
C SER A 93 -0.43 -45.50 18.46
N THR A 94 0.13 -44.64 19.32
CA THR A 94 0.74 -43.37 18.92
C THR A 94 2.00 -43.60 18.09
N VAL A 95 2.90 -44.47 18.57
CA VAL A 95 4.13 -44.83 17.85
C VAL A 95 3.79 -45.56 16.54
N SER A 96 2.84 -46.50 16.57
CA SER A 96 2.40 -47.21 15.36
C SER A 96 1.87 -46.25 14.28
N ARG A 97 0.94 -45.35 14.66
CA ARG A 97 0.39 -44.34 13.75
C ARG A 97 1.45 -43.38 13.22
N GLU A 98 2.41 -42.98 14.05
CA GLU A 98 3.53 -42.12 13.62
C GLU A 98 4.40 -42.82 12.57
N VAL A 99 4.80 -44.08 12.82
CA VAL A 99 5.64 -44.85 11.91
C VAL A 99 4.92 -45.12 10.60
N ALA A 100 3.68 -45.61 10.65
CA ALA A 100 2.88 -45.88 9.45
C ALA A 100 2.71 -44.62 8.58
N ARG A 101 2.41 -43.48 9.18
CA ARG A 101 2.21 -42.20 8.46
C ARG A 101 3.52 -41.60 7.93
N ASN A 102 4.68 -42.11 8.33
CA ASN A 102 5.99 -41.61 7.94
C ASN A 102 6.84 -42.68 7.24
N LYS A 103 6.27 -43.31 6.19
CA LYS A 103 6.91 -44.29 5.29
C LYS A 103 7.20 -45.67 5.93
N GLY A 104 6.63 -45.95 7.10
CA GLY A 104 6.74 -47.27 7.73
C GLY A 104 8.14 -47.54 8.30
N ARG A 105 8.28 -48.74 8.88
CA ARG A 105 9.44 -49.10 9.72
C ARG A 105 10.80 -49.00 9.03
N ARG A 106 10.90 -49.44 7.77
CA ARG A 106 12.18 -49.52 7.04
C ARG A 106 12.69 -48.15 6.59
N ALA A 107 11.79 -47.22 6.30
CA ALA A 107 12.11 -45.91 5.73
C ALA A 107 11.81 -44.73 6.67
N TYR A 108 11.48 -45.01 7.93
CA TYR A 108 11.25 -43.97 8.93
C TYR A 108 12.53 -43.18 9.19
N ARG A 109 12.42 -41.85 9.22
CA ARG A 109 13.48 -40.92 9.58
C ARG A 109 12.88 -39.82 10.46
N ALA A 110 13.49 -39.57 11.62
CA ALA A 110 12.97 -38.63 12.61
C ALA A 110 12.83 -37.20 12.05
N VAL A 111 13.87 -36.70 11.37
CA VAL A 111 13.91 -35.36 10.77
C VAL A 111 12.78 -35.18 9.74
N ASP A 112 12.62 -36.13 8.82
CA ASP A 112 11.52 -36.12 7.84
C ASP A 112 10.14 -36.13 8.49
N ALA A 113 9.97 -36.95 9.53
CA ALA A 113 8.71 -37.09 10.25
C ALA A 113 8.36 -35.81 11.01
N GLU A 114 9.36 -35.16 11.60
CA GLU A 114 9.27 -33.86 12.27
C GLU A 114 8.85 -32.76 11.28
N ASP A 115 9.50 -32.67 10.12
CA ASP A 115 9.18 -31.71 9.06
C ASP A 115 7.76 -31.89 8.52
N ARG A 116 7.33 -33.14 8.32
CA ARG A 116 5.96 -33.46 7.90
C ARG A 116 4.95 -33.16 8.99
N ALA A 117 5.26 -33.42 10.25
CA ALA A 117 4.40 -33.08 11.38
C ALA A 117 4.14 -31.57 11.42
N TRP A 118 5.20 -30.77 11.26
CA TRP A 118 5.09 -29.33 11.15
C TRP A 118 4.24 -28.92 9.94
N ARG A 119 4.53 -29.40 8.73
CA ARG A 119 3.73 -29.08 7.53
C ARG A 119 2.25 -29.41 7.69
N ARG A 120 1.93 -30.59 8.24
CA ARG A 120 0.54 -31.02 8.50
C ARG A 120 -0.15 -30.23 9.61
N ALA A 121 0.61 -29.66 10.55
CA ALA A 121 0.06 -28.78 11.58
C ALA A 121 -0.42 -27.43 11.00
N GLN A 122 -0.06 -27.09 9.75
CA GLN A 122 -0.62 -25.94 9.08
C GLN A 122 -2.14 -26.14 8.89
N ARG A 123 -2.92 -25.18 9.35
CA ARG A 123 -4.37 -25.12 9.16
C ARG A 123 -4.71 -23.88 8.32
N PRO A 124 -4.38 -23.89 7.01
CA PRO A 124 -4.67 -22.75 6.16
C PRO A 124 -6.18 -22.52 6.14
N LYS A 125 -6.60 -21.30 6.44
CA LYS A 125 -8.00 -20.88 6.33
C LYS A 125 -8.18 -20.20 4.98
N THR A 126 -9.23 -20.57 4.26
CA THR A 126 -9.66 -19.87 3.04
C THR A 126 -9.93 -18.41 3.40
N CYS A 127 -9.25 -17.48 2.72
CA CYS A 127 -9.38 -16.05 3.01
C CYS A 127 -10.75 -15.52 2.55
N LEU A 128 -11.16 -14.37 3.06
CA LEU A 128 -12.47 -13.79 2.77
C LEU A 128 -12.73 -13.61 1.27
N LEU A 129 -11.75 -13.06 0.53
CA LEU A 129 -11.89 -12.80 -0.91
C LEU A 129 -12.01 -14.10 -1.72
N ALA A 130 -11.34 -15.18 -1.31
CA ALA A 130 -11.50 -16.48 -1.96
C ALA A 130 -12.92 -17.05 -1.77
N ARG A 131 -13.59 -16.73 -0.66
CA ARG A 131 -14.96 -17.17 -0.39
C ARG A 131 -16.04 -16.29 -1.03
N ARG A 132 -15.66 -15.12 -1.56
CA ARG A 132 -16.59 -14.10 -2.06
C ARG A 132 -16.13 -13.58 -3.43
N PRO A 133 -16.41 -14.31 -4.52
CA PRO A 133 -15.91 -13.96 -5.86
C PRO A 133 -16.35 -12.57 -6.34
N LEU A 134 -17.59 -12.17 -6.07
CA LEU A 134 -18.12 -10.84 -6.43
C LEU A 134 -17.32 -9.71 -5.75
N LEU A 135 -17.12 -9.83 -4.44
CA LEU A 135 -16.29 -8.90 -3.67
C LEU A 135 -14.84 -8.88 -4.19
N CYS A 136 -14.29 -10.05 -4.52
CA CYS A 136 -12.94 -10.15 -5.06
C CYS A 136 -12.82 -9.45 -6.42
N GLY A 137 -13.78 -9.65 -7.31
CA GLY A 137 -13.86 -8.99 -8.61
C GLY A 137 -13.98 -7.47 -8.47
N PHE A 138 -14.83 -6.99 -7.56
CA PHE A 138 -14.95 -5.56 -7.27
C PHE A 138 -13.62 -4.97 -6.77
N VAL A 139 -12.97 -5.62 -5.80
CA VAL A 139 -11.68 -5.19 -5.27
C VAL A 139 -10.62 -5.15 -6.39
N ALA A 140 -10.55 -6.19 -7.24
CA ALA A 140 -9.61 -6.24 -8.35
C ALA A 140 -9.84 -5.12 -9.37
N ALA A 141 -11.09 -4.88 -9.75
CA ALA A 141 -11.46 -3.81 -10.69
C ALA A 141 -11.06 -2.42 -10.14
N ARG A 142 -11.43 -2.11 -8.90
CA ARG A 142 -11.09 -0.81 -8.28
C ARG A 142 -9.59 -0.63 -8.06
N LEU A 143 -8.85 -1.70 -7.74
CA LEU A 143 -7.39 -1.65 -7.70
C LEU A 143 -6.81 -1.33 -9.08
N GLY A 144 -7.33 -1.93 -10.16
CA GLY A 144 -6.92 -1.60 -11.53
C GLY A 144 -7.22 -0.15 -11.93
N GLU A 145 -8.21 0.47 -11.29
CA GLU A 145 -8.52 1.90 -11.40
C GLU A 145 -7.65 2.80 -10.50
N ASP A 146 -6.61 2.24 -9.86
CA ASP A 146 -5.68 2.88 -8.93
C ASP A 146 -6.33 3.35 -7.60
N TRP A 147 -7.47 2.78 -7.21
CA TRP A 147 -8.02 3.02 -5.87
C TRP A 147 -7.12 2.36 -4.82
N SER A 148 -6.87 3.06 -3.72
CA SER A 148 -6.13 2.45 -2.61
C SER A 148 -7.01 1.42 -1.89
N PRO A 149 -6.41 0.41 -1.24
CA PRO A 149 -7.15 -0.51 -0.38
C PRO A 149 -8.04 0.17 0.67
N GLU A 150 -7.61 1.31 1.23
CA GLU A 150 -8.40 2.10 2.17
C GLU A 150 -9.62 2.75 1.51
N GLN A 151 -9.44 3.29 0.30
CA GLN A 151 -10.53 3.87 -0.50
C GLN A 151 -11.60 2.83 -0.84
N ILE A 152 -11.18 1.64 -1.26
CA ILE A 152 -12.08 0.52 -1.58
C ILE A 152 -12.85 0.09 -0.32
N ALA A 153 -12.15 -0.12 0.80
CA ALA A 153 -12.77 -0.55 2.04
C ALA A 153 -13.78 0.48 2.58
N GLY A 154 -13.43 1.76 2.56
CA GLY A 154 -14.32 2.83 3.01
C GLY A 154 -15.56 3.01 2.12
N HIS A 155 -15.38 2.98 0.80
CA HIS A 155 -16.50 2.99 -0.14
C HIS A 155 -17.45 1.80 0.06
N LEU A 156 -16.91 0.58 0.19
CA LEU A 156 -17.73 -0.60 0.46
C LEU A 156 -18.46 -0.51 1.82
N ALA A 157 -17.82 0.06 2.84
CA ALA A 157 -18.46 0.26 4.14
C ALA A 157 -19.62 1.26 4.08
N LYS A 158 -19.48 2.31 3.26
CA LYS A 158 -20.50 3.35 3.08
C LYS A 158 -21.72 2.86 2.29
N HIS A 159 -21.51 2.13 1.20
CA HIS A 159 -22.60 1.74 0.29
C HIS A 159 -23.25 0.39 0.59
N TYR A 160 -22.64 -0.45 1.43
CA TYR A 160 -23.19 -1.76 1.74
C TYR A 160 -23.36 -1.91 3.25
N ALA A 161 -24.47 -2.48 3.70
CA ALA A 161 -24.72 -2.77 5.11
C ALA A 161 -23.77 -3.86 5.67
N PRO A 162 -23.55 -3.93 7.00
CA PRO A 162 -22.93 -5.09 7.63
C PRO A 162 -23.68 -6.38 7.24
N GLY A 163 -22.96 -7.49 7.03
CA GLY A 163 -23.59 -8.78 6.67
C GLY A 163 -23.88 -8.98 5.18
N SER A 164 -23.89 -7.92 4.36
CA SER A 164 -24.11 -7.97 2.90
C SER A 164 -23.13 -8.88 2.12
N GLY A 165 -22.01 -9.26 2.72
CA GLY A 165 -20.93 -9.99 2.06
C GLY A 165 -20.04 -9.12 1.16
N MET A 166 -20.33 -7.83 1.05
CA MET A 166 -19.58 -6.87 0.24
C MET A 166 -18.60 -5.99 1.04
N ARG A 167 -18.53 -6.14 2.36
CA ARG A 167 -17.55 -5.42 3.19
C ARG A 167 -16.24 -6.17 3.32
N VAL A 168 -15.14 -5.42 3.31
CA VAL A 168 -13.78 -5.94 3.56
C VAL A 168 -12.92 -4.86 4.21
N SER A 169 -12.01 -5.25 5.11
CA SER A 169 -11.01 -4.33 5.64
C SER A 169 -9.88 -4.11 4.64
N HIS A 170 -9.33 -2.89 4.57
CA HIS A 170 -8.18 -2.59 3.74
C HIS A 170 -6.96 -3.46 4.07
N GLU A 171 -6.83 -3.87 5.33
CA GLU A 171 -5.81 -4.82 5.78
C GLU A 171 -5.97 -6.21 5.15
N THR A 172 -7.21 -6.66 4.92
CA THR A 172 -7.47 -7.92 4.21
C THR A 172 -7.07 -7.82 2.74
N ILE A 173 -7.30 -6.67 2.10
CA ILE A 173 -6.87 -6.39 0.73
C ILE A 173 -5.34 -6.39 0.66
N TYR A 174 -4.64 -5.67 1.56
CA TYR A 174 -3.17 -5.67 1.61
C TYR A 174 -2.59 -7.08 1.82
N LYS A 175 -3.14 -7.85 2.77
CA LYS A 175 -2.73 -9.25 2.97
C LYS A 175 -2.91 -10.08 1.71
N SER A 176 -4.01 -9.90 0.99
CA SER A 176 -4.28 -10.63 -0.25
C SER A 176 -3.38 -10.22 -1.42
N LEU A 177 -2.92 -8.97 -1.45
CA LEU A 177 -1.92 -8.50 -2.42
C LEU A 177 -0.53 -9.01 -2.09
N PHE A 178 -0.06 -8.87 -0.85
CA PHE A 178 1.32 -9.18 -0.48
C PHE A 178 1.58 -10.66 -0.21
N VAL A 179 0.58 -11.42 0.28
CA VAL A 179 0.72 -12.86 0.55
C VAL A 179 0.30 -13.66 -0.68
N GLN A 180 1.26 -13.87 -1.58
CA GLN A 180 1.04 -14.53 -2.88
C GLN A 180 0.43 -15.94 -2.77
N THR A 181 0.70 -16.66 -1.69
CA THR A 181 0.12 -18.00 -1.44
C THR A 181 -1.40 -17.98 -1.28
N ARG A 182 -2.03 -16.81 -1.12
CA ARG A 182 -3.50 -16.68 -1.15
C ARG A 182 -4.07 -16.82 -2.55
N GLY A 183 -3.33 -16.43 -3.60
CA GLY A 183 -3.73 -16.62 -4.99
C GLY A 183 -5.03 -15.96 -5.45
N VAL A 184 -5.60 -15.01 -4.69
CA VAL A 184 -6.91 -14.41 -4.98
C VAL A 184 -6.87 -13.15 -5.84
N LEU A 185 -5.75 -12.44 -5.83
CA LEU A 185 -5.56 -11.20 -6.59
C LEU A 185 -4.32 -11.38 -7.48
N ALA A 186 -4.41 -10.94 -8.73
CA ALA A 186 -3.28 -10.98 -9.65
C ALA A 186 -2.12 -10.16 -9.10
N LYS A 187 -0.89 -10.69 -9.23
CA LYS A 187 0.33 -10.06 -8.71
C LYS A 187 0.55 -8.65 -9.29
N ASP A 188 0.15 -8.45 -10.54
CA ASP A 188 0.28 -7.17 -11.25
C ASP A 188 -0.55 -6.06 -10.59
N LEU A 189 -1.59 -6.38 -9.82
CA LEU A 189 -2.37 -5.37 -9.08
C LEU A 189 -1.52 -4.61 -8.04
N GLN A 190 -0.36 -5.15 -7.63
CA GLN A 190 0.57 -4.42 -6.75
C GLN A 190 1.14 -3.16 -7.40
N LYS A 191 1.25 -3.09 -8.74
CA LYS A 191 1.80 -1.93 -9.45
C LYS A 191 0.92 -0.69 -9.33
N HIS A 192 -0.37 -0.89 -9.06
CA HIS A 192 -1.36 0.15 -8.84
C HIS A 192 -1.32 0.71 -7.41
N LEU A 193 -0.53 0.12 -6.52
CA LEU A 193 -0.29 0.69 -5.19
C LEU A 193 0.65 1.89 -5.29
N ARG A 194 0.24 3.01 -4.69
CA ARG A 194 0.96 4.30 -4.71
C ARG A 194 2.43 4.22 -4.31
N SER A 195 2.78 3.29 -3.41
CA SER A 195 4.15 3.15 -2.91
C SER A 195 5.01 2.18 -3.71
N GLY A 196 4.41 1.39 -4.62
CA GLY A 196 5.07 0.33 -5.39
C GLY A 196 5.73 -0.78 -4.54
N ARG A 197 5.45 -0.80 -3.23
CA ARG A 197 6.14 -1.70 -2.29
C ARG A 197 5.66 -3.14 -2.48
N PRO A 198 6.57 -4.12 -2.56
CA PRO A 198 6.20 -5.53 -2.71
C PRO A 198 5.83 -6.21 -1.38
N ILE A 199 6.11 -5.56 -0.24
CA ILE A 199 5.87 -6.08 1.12
C ILE A 199 5.36 -4.96 2.03
N ARG A 200 4.57 -5.33 3.04
CA ARG A 200 4.15 -4.44 4.12
C ARG A 200 5.36 -4.04 4.96
N ARG A 201 5.49 -2.75 5.28
CA ARG A 201 6.44 -2.23 6.27
C ARG A 201 5.70 -1.77 7.52
N ASN A 202 6.39 -1.77 8.65
CA ASN A 202 5.88 -1.11 9.85
C ASN A 202 5.73 0.41 9.58
N VAL A 203 4.74 1.05 10.22
CA VAL A 203 4.55 2.51 10.23
C VAL A 203 5.75 3.22 10.86
N HIS A 204 6.36 2.61 11.89
CA HIS A 204 7.58 3.08 12.55
C HIS A 204 8.87 2.68 11.81
N ASN A 205 8.77 2.20 10.56
CA ASN A 205 9.95 1.88 9.77
C ASN A 205 10.65 3.17 9.34
N THR A 206 11.55 3.65 10.19
CA THR A 206 12.43 4.78 9.92
C THR A 206 13.70 4.27 9.26
N THR A 207 14.02 4.74 8.06
CA THR A 207 15.41 4.83 7.59
C THR A 207 16.07 6.03 8.29
N GLY A 208 16.04 6.07 9.63
CA GLY A 208 16.72 7.11 10.40
C GLY A 208 18.21 6.90 10.21
N GLY A 209 18.83 7.71 9.36
CA GLY A 209 20.25 7.59 8.99
C GLY A 209 20.58 7.89 7.53
N GLN A 210 19.61 8.05 6.63
CA GLN A 210 19.88 8.69 5.34
C GLN A 210 19.80 10.21 5.51
N TRP A 211 20.88 10.91 5.15
CA TRP A 211 20.90 12.34 4.86
C TRP A 211 19.79 12.64 3.83
N ARG A 212 18.59 12.94 4.32
CA ARG A 212 17.67 13.79 3.60
C ARG A 212 18.19 15.18 3.89
N SER A 213 18.47 15.95 2.85
CA SER A 213 18.57 17.40 2.96
C SER A 213 17.36 17.89 3.75
N GLN A 214 17.57 18.14 5.03
CA GLN A 214 16.61 18.82 5.88
C GLN A 214 16.52 20.23 5.32
N ILE A 215 15.32 20.66 4.94
CA ILE A 215 15.07 22.08 4.71
C ILE A 215 15.19 22.74 6.08
N PRO A 216 16.10 23.72 6.27
CA PRO A 216 16.15 24.47 7.52
C PRO A 216 14.80 25.18 7.74
N GLY A 217 14.17 24.97 8.91
CA GLY A 217 12.92 25.66 9.30
C GLY A 217 11.60 24.89 9.13
N ALA A 218 11.60 23.56 9.05
CA ALA A 218 10.35 22.78 9.00
C ALA A 218 9.61 22.78 10.37
N VAL A 219 8.52 23.54 10.45
CA VAL A 219 7.58 23.56 11.57
C VAL A 219 6.68 22.31 11.55
N SER A 220 6.35 21.81 12.74
CA SER A 220 5.60 20.57 13.01
C SER A 220 4.13 20.64 12.54
N ILE A 221 3.49 19.48 12.37
CA ILE A 221 2.09 19.34 11.92
C ILE A 221 1.05 19.85 12.94
N HIS A 222 1.50 20.24 14.13
CA HIS A 222 0.67 20.50 15.31
C HIS A 222 0.37 21.98 15.56
N ASP A 223 1.00 22.90 14.82
CA ASP A 223 0.81 24.36 15.01
C ASP A 223 -0.21 24.95 14.03
N ARG A 224 -1.38 24.30 13.89
CA ARG A 224 -2.45 24.78 13.01
C ARG A 224 -3.31 25.84 13.72
N PRO A 225 -3.43 27.07 13.21
CA PRO A 225 -4.48 28.01 13.62
C PRO A 225 -5.86 27.52 13.15
N ALA A 226 -6.89 27.68 13.99
CA ALA A 226 -8.25 27.19 13.72
C ALA A 226 -8.93 27.88 12.52
N GLU A 227 -8.54 29.11 12.19
CA GLU A 227 -9.24 30.00 11.25
C GLU A 227 -9.01 29.65 9.77
N VAL A 228 -7.91 28.97 9.42
CA VAL A 228 -7.60 28.52 8.03
C VAL A 228 -8.21 27.15 7.72
N THR A 229 -8.97 26.59 8.66
CA THR A 229 -9.55 25.25 8.58
C THR A 229 -10.78 25.19 7.67
N ASP A 230 -11.44 26.33 7.44
CA ASP A 230 -12.78 26.33 6.87
C ASP A 230 -12.77 26.23 5.34
N ARG A 231 -12.42 25.03 4.88
CA ARG A 231 -12.61 24.54 3.51
C ARG A 231 -14.10 24.29 3.21
N ALA A 232 -15.00 24.94 3.93
CA ALA A 232 -16.44 24.71 3.89
C ALA A 232 -17.11 25.44 2.73
N VAL A 233 -16.55 26.57 2.29
CA VAL A 233 -17.12 27.37 1.19
C VAL A 233 -16.64 26.81 -0.15
N PRO A 234 -17.54 26.33 -1.02
CA PRO A 234 -17.16 25.86 -2.34
C PRO A 234 -16.86 27.01 -3.31
N GLY A 235 -16.08 26.68 -4.32
CA GLY A 235 -15.73 27.59 -5.43
C GLY A 235 -14.40 28.33 -5.24
N HIS A 236 -13.66 27.99 -4.18
CA HIS A 236 -12.28 28.41 -4.01
C HIS A 236 -11.33 27.31 -4.51
N TRP A 237 -10.36 27.68 -5.33
CA TRP A 237 -9.47 26.76 -6.03
C TRP A 237 -8.02 26.97 -5.60
N GLU A 238 -7.27 25.89 -5.46
CA GLU A 238 -5.81 25.90 -5.31
C GLU A 238 -5.19 25.50 -6.65
N GLY A 239 -4.22 26.25 -7.13
CA GLY A 239 -3.53 25.99 -8.38
C GLY A 239 -2.02 25.76 -8.20
N ASP A 240 -1.45 24.83 -8.94
CA ASP A 240 -0.02 24.46 -8.90
C ASP A 240 0.46 23.92 -10.25
N LEU A 241 1.78 23.88 -10.46
CA LEU A 241 2.38 23.22 -11.63
C LEU A 241 2.97 21.85 -11.30
N LEU A 242 2.56 20.85 -12.08
CA LEU A 242 3.18 19.54 -12.11
C LEU A 242 4.30 19.54 -13.17
N LEU A 243 5.54 19.70 -12.71
CA LEU A 243 6.71 19.70 -13.60
C LEU A 243 7.04 18.28 -14.13
N GLY A 244 7.31 18.21 -15.44
CA GLY A 244 7.82 17.04 -16.16
C GLY A 244 9.31 17.14 -16.47
N ARG A 245 9.76 16.43 -17.50
CA ARG A 245 11.15 16.53 -17.99
C ARG A 245 11.35 17.82 -18.78
N GLY A 246 12.50 18.46 -18.56
CA GLY A 246 12.86 19.71 -19.22
C GLY A 246 11.92 20.84 -18.84
N THR A 247 11.29 21.46 -19.84
CA THR A 247 10.35 22.58 -19.68
C THR A 247 8.88 22.17 -19.72
N THR A 248 8.57 20.88 -19.84
CA THR A 248 7.19 20.38 -19.93
C THR A 248 6.48 20.41 -18.58
N GLN A 249 5.20 20.74 -18.58
CA GLN A 249 4.43 20.97 -17.35
C GLN A 249 2.92 20.83 -17.58
N ILE A 250 2.19 20.54 -16.51
CA ILE A 250 0.72 20.52 -16.48
C ILE A 250 0.28 21.46 -15.37
N ALA A 251 -0.70 22.31 -15.63
CA ALA A 251 -1.36 23.08 -14.58
C ALA A 251 -2.39 22.19 -13.87
N THR A 252 -2.36 22.21 -12.55
CA THR A 252 -3.22 21.42 -11.66
C THR A 252 -4.04 22.37 -10.83
N VAL A 253 -5.36 22.26 -10.91
CA VAL A 253 -6.30 23.14 -10.21
C VAL A 253 -7.25 22.28 -9.41
N VAL A 254 -7.37 22.51 -8.11
CA VAL A 254 -8.15 21.67 -7.21
C VAL A 254 -9.09 22.51 -6.36
N GLU A 255 -10.37 22.19 -6.40
CA GLU A 255 -11.39 22.84 -5.60
C GLU A 255 -11.24 22.47 -4.12
N ARG A 256 -11.26 23.47 -3.24
CA ARG A 256 -10.85 23.33 -1.83
C ARG A 256 -11.88 22.63 -0.96
N ALA A 257 -13.16 22.60 -1.30
CA ALA A 257 -14.16 21.87 -0.50
C ALA A 257 -14.24 20.39 -0.93
N THR A 258 -14.53 20.18 -2.21
CA THR A 258 -14.84 18.92 -2.88
C THR A 258 -13.62 18.15 -3.38
N ARG A 259 -12.45 18.77 -3.46
CA ARG A 259 -11.22 18.19 -4.06
C ARG A 259 -11.35 17.90 -5.56
N PHE A 260 -12.35 18.47 -6.22
CA PHE A 260 -12.53 18.30 -7.66
C PHE A 260 -11.30 18.84 -8.38
N THR A 261 -10.68 18.00 -9.19
CA THR A 261 -9.40 18.28 -9.85
C THR A 261 -9.63 18.54 -11.32
N VAL A 262 -9.09 19.65 -11.80
CA VAL A 262 -8.98 19.99 -13.22
C VAL A 262 -7.50 20.01 -13.59
N LEU A 263 -7.16 19.37 -14.69
CA LEU A 263 -5.81 19.32 -15.24
C LEU A 263 -5.80 20.10 -16.54
N VAL A 264 -4.77 20.92 -16.75
CA VAL A 264 -4.68 21.81 -17.92
C VAL A 264 -3.39 21.53 -18.66
N ALA A 265 -3.50 21.15 -19.93
CA ALA A 265 -2.36 20.94 -20.80
C ALA A 265 -1.71 22.30 -21.12
N LEU A 266 -0.40 22.40 -20.91
CA LEU A 266 0.36 23.61 -21.18
C LEU A 266 1.30 23.37 -22.36
N GLY A 267 1.16 24.18 -23.42
CA GLY A 267 2.02 24.12 -24.60
C GLY A 267 3.39 24.78 -24.41
N GLY A 268 3.62 25.43 -23.27
CA GLY A 268 4.83 26.19 -22.99
C GLY A 268 4.89 26.68 -21.54
N ARG A 269 6.03 27.29 -21.18
CA ARG A 269 6.30 27.92 -19.87
C ARG A 269 5.95 29.39 -19.82
N ASP A 270 5.64 30.00 -20.96
CA ASP A 270 5.37 31.42 -21.01
C ASP A 270 4.06 31.75 -20.29
N MET A 271 4.09 32.87 -19.56
CA MET A 271 3.00 33.32 -18.69
C MET A 271 1.70 33.51 -19.46
N HIS A 272 1.78 33.92 -20.72
CA HIS A 272 0.62 34.15 -21.57
C HIS A 272 -0.10 32.83 -21.90
N THR A 273 0.64 31.81 -22.35
CA THR A 273 0.08 30.48 -22.63
C THR A 273 -0.54 29.87 -21.39
N VAL A 274 0.13 29.96 -20.22
CA VAL A 274 -0.42 29.42 -18.96
C VAL A 274 -1.74 30.10 -18.60
N ALA A 275 -1.75 31.44 -18.53
CA ALA A 275 -2.96 32.19 -18.22
C ALA A 275 -4.09 31.92 -19.23
N HIS A 276 -3.77 31.86 -20.53
CA HIS A 276 -4.73 31.61 -21.60
C HIS A 276 -5.37 30.22 -21.48
N GLN A 277 -4.56 29.17 -21.35
CA GLN A 277 -5.05 27.79 -21.26
C GLN A 277 -5.83 27.55 -19.97
N LEU A 278 -5.35 28.10 -18.86
CA LEU A 278 -6.05 28.05 -17.59
C LEU A 278 -7.42 28.75 -17.68
N SER A 279 -7.46 29.97 -18.22
CA SER A 279 -8.72 30.71 -18.42
C SER A 279 -9.71 29.91 -19.25
N ARG A 280 -9.24 29.30 -20.34
CA ARG A 280 -10.08 28.49 -21.24
C ARG A 280 -10.69 27.29 -20.51
N GLN A 281 -9.94 26.59 -19.65
CA GLN A 281 -10.50 25.46 -18.92
C GLN A 281 -11.42 25.91 -17.77
N MET A 282 -11.02 26.93 -17.01
CA MET A 282 -11.82 27.43 -15.90
C MET A 282 -13.14 28.03 -16.38
N ALA A 283 -13.17 28.74 -17.51
CA ALA A 283 -14.40 29.31 -18.09
C ALA A 283 -15.46 28.27 -18.48
N ARG A 284 -15.11 26.96 -18.56
CA ARG A 284 -16.07 25.88 -18.80
C ARG A 284 -16.88 25.53 -17.54
N LEU A 285 -16.43 25.98 -16.38
CA LEU A 285 -17.13 25.78 -15.11
C LEU A 285 -18.22 26.85 -14.94
N PRO A 286 -19.36 26.54 -14.32
CA PRO A 286 -20.36 27.54 -13.99
C PRO A 286 -19.79 28.68 -13.14
N GLU A 287 -20.38 29.87 -13.27
CA GLU A 287 -19.86 31.09 -12.61
C GLU A 287 -19.92 31.00 -11.09
N HIS A 288 -20.98 30.41 -10.52
CA HIS A 288 -21.17 30.33 -9.07
C HIS A 288 -20.15 29.46 -8.34
N VAL A 289 -19.43 28.59 -9.06
CA VAL A 289 -18.32 27.77 -8.53
C VAL A 289 -16.94 28.35 -8.86
N ARG A 290 -16.86 29.56 -9.43
CA ARG A 290 -15.63 30.26 -9.79
C ARG A 290 -15.40 31.50 -8.91
N LYS A 291 -15.20 31.31 -7.60
CA LYS A 291 -14.98 32.43 -6.68
C LYS A 291 -13.54 32.93 -6.71
N SER A 292 -12.58 32.09 -6.36
CA SER A 292 -11.17 32.49 -6.34
C SER A 292 -10.20 31.38 -6.67
N LEU A 293 -8.99 31.77 -7.07
CA LEU A 293 -7.87 30.89 -7.37
C LEU A 293 -6.63 31.33 -6.59
N THR A 294 -6.10 30.47 -5.73
CA THR A 294 -4.82 30.68 -5.04
C THR A 294 -3.67 29.98 -5.78
N TRP A 295 -2.64 30.72 -6.18
CA TRP A 295 -1.46 30.21 -6.90
C TRP A 295 -0.15 30.45 -6.13
N ASP A 296 0.93 29.76 -6.49
CA ASP A 296 2.28 30.06 -5.97
C ASP A 296 2.81 31.38 -6.56
N ARG A 297 3.71 32.09 -5.88
CA ARG A 297 4.34 33.35 -6.35
C ARG A 297 5.34 33.16 -7.50
N GLY A 298 5.26 32.05 -8.22
CA GLY A 298 6.01 31.85 -9.46
C GLY A 298 5.61 32.88 -10.51
N MET A 299 6.58 33.39 -11.28
CA MET A 299 6.30 34.35 -12.36
C MET A 299 5.32 33.81 -13.41
N GLU A 300 5.12 32.50 -13.47
CA GLU A 300 4.25 31.79 -14.41
C GLU A 300 2.81 32.32 -14.46
N LEU A 301 2.29 32.91 -13.37
CA LEU A 301 0.97 33.54 -13.33
C LEU A 301 1.03 35.07 -13.19
N ALA A 302 2.13 35.74 -13.52
CA ALA A 302 2.24 37.19 -13.38
C ALA A 302 1.14 37.95 -14.16
N ARG A 303 0.64 37.38 -15.27
CA ARG A 303 -0.51 37.88 -16.05
C ARG A 303 -1.88 37.40 -15.53
N HIS A 304 -2.01 37.21 -14.22
CA HIS A 304 -3.25 36.77 -13.56
C HIS A 304 -4.47 37.65 -13.87
N THR A 305 -4.29 38.94 -14.16
CA THR A 305 -5.37 39.86 -14.55
C THR A 305 -6.14 39.37 -15.78
N ILE A 306 -5.48 38.64 -16.71
CA ILE A 306 -6.15 38.01 -17.86
C ILE A 306 -7.09 36.89 -17.39
N VAL A 307 -6.67 36.12 -16.39
CA VAL A 307 -7.48 35.03 -15.82
C VAL A 307 -8.72 35.61 -15.16
N THR A 308 -8.56 36.63 -14.31
CA THR A 308 -9.68 37.32 -13.67
C THR A 308 -10.64 37.90 -14.71
N ALA A 309 -10.14 38.66 -15.70
CA ALA A 309 -10.98 39.28 -16.72
C ALA A 309 -11.78 38.26 -17.56
N ARG A 310 -11.21 37.08 -17.85
CA ARG A 310 -11.87 36.05 -18.68
C ARG A 310 -12.76 35.09 -17.90
N THR A 311 -12.56 34.96 -16.59
CA THR A 311 -13.20 33.91 -15.80
C THR A 311 -13.99 34.41 -14.60
N GLY A 312 -13.86 35.68 -14.22
CA GLY A 312 -14.42 36.21 -12.99
C GLY A 312 -13.74 35.71 -11.70
N LEU A 313 -12.67 34.90 -11.81
CA LEU A 313 -11.95 34.40 -10.64
C LEU A 313 -11.06 35.48 -10.04
N ASP A 314 -11.21 35.72 -8.74
CA ASP A 314 -10.24 36.49 -7.98
C ASP A 314 -8.96 35.67 -7.80
N VAL A 315 -7.83 36.16 -8.31
CA VAL A 315 -6.55 35.44 -8.23
C VAL A 315 -5.72 35.98 -7.08
N TYR A 316 -5.33 35.08 -6.18
CA TYR A 316 -4.49 35.36 -5.00
C TYR A 316 -3.18 34.58 -5.08
N PHE A 317 -2.13 35.09 -4.45
CA PHE A 317 -0.83 34.45 -4.39
C PHE A 317 -0.47 34.05 -2.96
N ALA A 318 -0.08 32.80 -2.77
CA ALA A 318 0.36 32.27 -1.48
C ALA A 318 1.61 33.00 -0.96
N ASP A 319 1.78 33.05 0.36
CA ASP A 319 2.93 33.72 0.98
C ASP A 319 4.23 32.91 0.82
N PRO A 320 5.40 33.58 0.78
CA PRO A 320 6.68 32.89 0.69
C PRO A 320 6.86 32.02 1.94
N ALA A 321 7.48 30.86 1.76
CA ALA A 321 7.67 29.87 2.83
C ALA A 321 6.39 29.38 3.51
N SER A 322 5.21 29.53 2.88
CA SER A 322 3.91 29.11 3.44
C SER A 322 3.23 27.94 2.68
N PRO A 323 3.91 26.78 2.49
CA PRO A 323 3.36 25.67 1.70
C PRO A 323 2.06 25.08 2.27
N TRP A 324 1.77 25.28 3.57
CA TRP A 324 0.53 24.83 4.21
C TRP A 324 -0.73 25.50 3.64
N GLN A 325 -0.62 26.70 3.05
CA GLN A 325 -1.73 27.38 2.38
C GLN A 325 -2.23 26.61 1.14
N ARG A 326 -1.45 25.64 0.62
CA ARG A 326 -1.77 24.82 -0.57
C ARG A 326 -1.69 23.31 -0.34
N GLY A 327 -1.97 22.86 0.88
CA GLY A 327 -1.85 21.44 1.24
C GLY A 327 -2.72 20.49 0.40
N THR A 328 -3.74 20.98 -0.32
CA THR A 328 -4.55 20.14 -1.21
C THR A 328 -3.78 19.75 -2.47
N ASN A 329 -3.14 20.73 -3.11
CA ASN A 329 -2.41 20.50 -4.34
C ASN A 329 -1.20 19.59 -4.17
N GLU A 330 -0.47 19.71 -3.06
CA GLU A 330 0.67 18.81 -2.81
C GLU A 330 0.22 17.34 -2.76
N ASN A 331 -0.90 17.08 -2.08
CA ASN A 331 -1.46 15.73 -2.02
C ASN A 331 -2.00 15.26 -3.37
N THR A 332 -2.69 16.12 -4.13
CA THR A 332 -3.17 15.78 -5.48
C THR A 332 -2.02 15.53 -6.44
N ASN A 333 -0.97 16.34 -6.41
CA ASN A 333 0.23 16.17 -7.22
C ASN A 333 0.94 14.85 -6.90
N ARG A 334 0.99 14.46 -5.63
CA ARG A 334 1.48 13.13 -5.23
C ARG A 334 0.68 11.98 -5.84
N LEU A 335 -0.63 12.14 -6.07
CA LEU A 335 -1.46 11.16 -6.75
C LEU A 335 -1.24 11.18 -8.26
N LEU A 336 -1.12 12.36 -8.85
CA LEU A 336 -0.83 12.53 -10.27
C LEU A 336 0.50 11.88 -10.67
N ARG A 337 1.47 11.76 -9.76
CA ARG A 337 2.72 11.02 -10.02
C ARG A 337 2.54 9.52 -10.30
N GLN A 338 1.38 8.93 -10.04
CA GLN A 338 1.06 7.56 -10.54
C GLN A 338 0.83 7.55 -12.05
N TYR A 339 0.29 8.63 -12.62
CA TYR A 339 0.02 8.78 -14.04
C TYR A 339 1.18 9.44 -14.79
N PHE A 340 1.83 10.40 -14.13
CA PHE A 340 2.93 11.20 -14.67
C PHE A 340 4.14 11.11 -13.74
N PRO A 341 4.90 9.99 -13.78
CA PRO A 341 6.12 9.84 -13.00
C PRO A 341 7.08 11.01 -13.16
N LYS A 342 7.94 11.25 -12.15
CA LYS A 342 8.96 12.29 -12.27
C LYS A 342 9.89 11.98 -13.44
N GLY A 343 10.22 12.99 -14.24
CA GLY A 343 11.07 12.82 -15.42
C GLY A 343 10.35 12.33 -16.69
N THR A 344 9.03 12.17 -16.66
CA THR A 344 8.22 11.95 -17.86
C THR A 344 8.15 13.24 -18.68
N ARG A 345 8.33 13.16 -20.01
CA ARG A 345 8.01 14.29 -20.91
C ARG A 345 6.50 14.45 -20.99
N LEU A 346 5.99 15.67 -20.85
CA LEU A 346 4.55 15.95 -20.82
C LEU A 346 4.04 16.67 -22.08
N ASP A 347 4.91 16.90 -23.04
CA ASP A 347 4.66 17.60 -24.31
C ASP A 347 3.63 16.91 -25.23
N HIS A 348 3.63 15.59 -25.25
CA HIS A 348 2.74 14.79 -26.08
C HIS A 348 1.38 14.51 -25.42
N ILE A 349 1.16 15.00 -24.20
CA ILE A 349 -0.05 14.71 -23.45
C ILE A 349 -1.14 15.70 -23.85
N THR A 350 -2.22 15.17 -24.42
CA THR A 350 -3.35 15.98 -24.87
C THR A 350 -4.28 16.35 -23.71
N GLN A 351 -5.05 17.42 -23.89
CA GLN A 351 -6.08 17.81 -22.92
C GLN A 351 -7.08 16.67 -22.66
N ALA A 352 -7.49 15.92 -23.70
CA ALA A 352 -8.40 14.79 -23.54
C ALA A 352 -7.82 13.65 -22.66
N GLN A 353 -6.51 13.40 -22.77
CA GLN A 353 -5.84 12.44 -21.89
C GLN A 353 -5.80 12.94 -20.44
N LEU A 354 -5.57 14.24 -20.23
CA LEU A 354 -5.63 14.86 -18.91
C LEU A 354 -7.04 14.80 -18.31
N ASP A 355 -8.07 15.08 -19.12
CA ASP A 355 -9.47 15.02 -18.69
C ASP A 355 -9.83 13.61 -18.21
N ARG A 356 -9.37 12.56 -18.90
CA ARG A 356 -9.56 11.17 -18.47
C ARG A 356 -8.83 10.84 -17.17
N VAL A 357 -7.64 11.38 -16.95
CA VAL A 357 -6.91 11.22 -15.67
C VAL A 357 -7.62 11.98 -14.54
N ALA A 358 -8.10 13.20 -14.81
CA ALA A 358 -8.88 13.98 -13.88
C ALA A 358 -10.18 13.27 -13.49
N GLU A 359 -10.91 12.71 -14.45
CA GLU A 359 -12.11 11.90 -14.22
C GLU A 359 -11.82 10.71 -13.30
N ARG A 360 -10.72 9.97 -13.53
CA ARG A 360 -10.31 8.86 -12.64
C ARG A 360 -9.94 9.32 -11.24
N LEU A 361 -9.48 10.56 -11.04
CA LEU A 361 -9.23 11.13 -9.73
C LEU A 361 -10.51 11.65 -9.06
N ASN A 362 -11.44 12.17 -9.85
CA ASN A 362 -12.69 12.78 -9.41
C ASN A 362 -13.77 11.73 -9.12
N THR A 363 -13.72 10.55 -9.73
CA THR A 363 -14.59 9.40 -9.43
C THR A 363 -14.01 8.49 -8.34
N ARG A 364 -12.83 8.82 -7.82
CA ARG A 364 -12.18 8.05 -6.76
C ARG A 364 -12.57 8.58 -5.38
N PRO A 365 -13.07 7.72 -4.47
CA PRO A 365 -13.57 8.15 -3.16
C PRO A 365 -12.45 8.71 -2.29
N ARG A 366 -12.76 9.71 -1.46
CA ARG A 366 -11.79 10.39 -0.60
C ARG A 366 -12.18 10.25 0.85
N LYS A 367 -11.27 9.76 1.70
CA LYS A 367 -11.48 9.68 3.15
C LYS A 367 -11.86 11.04 3.76
N THR A 368 -11.29 12.13 3.25
CA THR A 368 -11.61 13.50 3.70
C THR A 368 -13.02 13.96 3.34
N LEU A 369 -13.70 13.25 2.42
CA LEU A 369 -15.08 13.51 2.01
C LEU A 369 -15.98 12.35 2.46
N ASP A 370 -15.62 11.68 3.56
CA ASP A 370 -16.33 10.50 4.05
C ASP A 370 -16.53 9.43 2.95
N PHE A 371 -15.49 9.21 2.14
CA PHE A 371 -15.50 8.29 1.00
C PHE A 371 -16.51 8.61 -0.11
N ASP A 372 -17.07 9.82 -0.16
CA ASP A 372 -17.69 10.33 -1.39
C ASP A 372 -16.62 10.64 -2.44
N THR A 373 -17.05 10.68 -3.70
CA THR A 373 -16.18 11.08 -4.80
C THR A 373 -16.19 12.61 -4.95
N PRO A 374 -15.06 13.24 -5.34
CA PRO A 374 -15.04 14.65 -5.69
C PRO A 374 -16.08 15.03 -6.74
N ALA A 375 -16.34 14.16 -7.72
CA ALA A 375 -17.35 14.36 -8.74
C ALA A 375 -18.77 14.44 -8.15
N ASP A 376 -19.14 13.55 -7.23
CA ASP A 376 -20.46 13.58 -6.58
C ASP A 376 -20.64 14.84 -5.74
N ARG A 377 -19.61 15.19 -4.95
CA ARG A 377 -19.62 16.38 -4.10
C ARG A 377 -19.68 17.67 -4.92
N PHE A 378 -18.92 17.74 -6.01
CA PHE A 378 -18.95 18.88 -6.91
C PHE A 378 -20.27 18.97 -7.68
N GLY A 379 -20.77 17.85 -8.21
CA GLY A 379 -22.06 17.78 -8.90
C GLY A 379 -23.24 18.21 -8.03
N ALA A 380 -23.19 17.95 -6.71
CA ALA A 380 -24.18 18.45 -5.76
C ALA A 380 -24.20 19.98 -5.62
N LEU A 381 -23.12 20.67 -5.98
CA LEU A 381 -23.04 22.15 -6.00
C LEU A 381 -23.50 22.76 -7.32
N LEU A 382 -23.65 21.93 -8.36
CA LEU A 382 -24.10 22.37 -9.68
C LEU A 382 -25.62 22.28 -9.85
N ARG A 383 -26.29 21.62 -8.89
CA ARG A 383 -27.75 21.58 -8.77
C ARG A 383 -28.21 22.76 -7.93
#